data_AF-A0A0C5W0F0-F1
#
_entry.id   AF-A0A0C5W0F0-F1
#
_cell.length_a   1.000
_cell.length_b   1.000
_cell.length_c   1.000
_cell.angle_alpha   90.00
_cell.angle_beta   90.00
_cell.angle_gamma   90.00
#
_symmetry.space_group_name_H-M   'P 1'
#
loop_
_entity.id
_entity.type
_entity.pdbx_description
1 polymer ?
#
loop_
_entity_poly.entity_id
_entity_poly.type
_entity_poly.pdbx_seq_one_letter_code
_entity_poly.pdbx_strand_id
1 'polypeptide(L)'
;MSDITIPSDTSIVELGDLNDSGIKSTLNNRDIQPILQGGSEHVNPCYIENIECTLAWTGKKHNDPDGKFTLRRNISGNPRKLGKKSYIYTSSMRDYSDDIQVIFIGQNGGYTDDKQLFEVFVKMTEFLPHNKFIVITSHKNKSEILKSLMQDKFGNKYINLNDYMNKYGLQDAGLKASTNDEIDILKGNCPSKLLADGVHFNEYGYNVLGALVANRIKQLGY
;
A
#
# COMPACT_ATOMS: atom_id res chain seq x y z
N MET A 1 1.48 -15.59 -15.05
CA MET A 1 2.38 -16.67 -14.60
C MET A 1 2.76 -17.53 -15.79
N SER A 2 4.05 -17.86 -15.90
CA SER A 2 4.56 -19.02 -16.65
C SER A 2 4.04 -20.33 -16.03
N ASP A 3 4.32 -21.48 -16.65
CA ASP A 3 3.92 -22.81 -16.17
C ASP A 3 4.65 -23.19 -14.86
N ILE A 4 4.25 -22.58 -13.74
CA ILE A 4 4.79 -22.85 -12.41
C ILE A 4 4.13 -24.11 -11.84
N THR A 5 4.92 -25.00 -11.25
CA THR A 5 4.43 -26.15 -10.48
C THR A 5 4.79 -25.98 -9.02
N ILE A 6 3.78 -25.94 -8.15
CA ILE A 6 3.95 -26.03 -6.70
C ILE A 6 4.24 -27.51 -6.36
N PRO A 7 5.38 -27.84 -5.74
CA PRO A 7 5.76 -29.22 -5.42
C PRO A 7 4.84 -29.84 -4.36
N SER A 8 4.95 -31.16 -4.16
CA SER A 8 4.20 -31.85 -3.10
C SER A 8 4.73 -31.54 -1.71
N ASP A 9 6.02 -31.24 -1.59
CA ASP A 9 6.68 -30.88 -0.33
C ASP A 9 6.80 -29.36 -0.16
N THR A 10 7.49 -28.92 0.89
CA THR A 10 7.73 -27.51 1.18
C THR A 10 9.03 -26.99 0.54
N SER A 11 9.48 -27.59 -0.57
CA SER A 11 10.65 -27.10 -1.29
C SER A 11 10.37 -25.74 -1.93
N ILE A 12 11.42 -24.94 -2.09
CA ILE A 12 11.36 -23.60 -2.67
C ILE A 12 11.38 -23.72 -4.19
N VAL A 13 10.47 -23.00 -4.85
CA VAL A 13 10.44 -22.82 -6.30
C VAL A 13 10.98 -21.44 -6.63
N GLU A 14 12.04 -21.37 -7.43
CA GLU A 14 12.48 -20.11 -8.04
C GLU A 14 11.48 -19.71 -9.12
N LEU A 15 11.00 -18.46 -9.06
CA LEU A 15 10.05 -17.91 -10.02
C LEU A 15 10.75 -17.09 -11.10
N GLY A 16 11.77 -16.31 -10.71
CA GLY A 16 12.44 -15.38 -11.59
C GLY A 16 13.28 -14.34 -10.82
N ASP A 17 13.62 -13.23 -11.48
CA ASP A 17 14.46 -12.14 -10.97
C ASP A 17 13.90 -10.75 -11.34
N LEU A 18 14.70 -9.69 -11.18
CA LEU A 18 14.27 -8.31 -11.47
C LEU A 18 13.88 -8.09 -12.93
N ASN A 19 14.44 -8.85 -13.88
CA ASN A 19 14.18 -8.69 -15.30
C ASN A 19 12.93 -9.45 -15.74
N ASP A 20 12.70 -10.64 -15.18
CA ASP A 20 11.45 -11.40 -15.33
C ASP A 20 11.13 -12.07 -13.99
N SER A 21 10.12 -11.55 -13.29
CA SER A 21 9.75 -12.07 -11.97
C SER A 21 9.06 -13.44 -12.00
N GLY A 22 8.74 -13.97 -13.20
CA GLY A 22 7.89 -15.16 -13.39
C GLY A 22 6.41 -14.92 -13.09
N ILE A 23 6.09 -13.90 -12.28
CA ILE A 23 4.74 -13.41 -11.98
C ILE A 23 4.47 -12.15 -12.80
N LYS A 24 3.90 -12.35 -13.99
CA LYS A 24 3.45 -11.22 -14.83
C LYS A 24 2.19 -10.58 -14.23
N SER A 25 2.35 -9.40 -13.65
CA SER A 25 1.29 -8.46 -13.27
C SER A 25 1.54 -7.15 -13.99
N THR A 26 0.54 -6.57 -14.66
CA THR A 26 0.72 -5.32 -15.40
C THR A 26 -0.20 -4.23 -14.87
N LEU A 27 0.36 -3.03 -14.73
CA LEU A 27 -0.39 -1.81 -14.44
C LEU A 27 0.06 -0.73 -15.42
N ASN A 28 -0.88 -0.23 -16.22
CA ASN A 28 -0.63 0.83 -17.21
C ASN A 28 0.55 0.48 -18.14
N ASN A 29 0.52 -0.75 -18.68
CA ASN A 29 1.55 -1.31 -19.58
C ASN A 29 2.96 -1.44 -18.98
N ARG A 30 3.09 -1.36 -17.65
CA ARG A 30 4.32 -1.66 -16.93
C ARG A 30 4.18 -2.95 -16.16
N ASP A 31 5.20 -3.79 -16.20
CA ASP A 31 5.30 -4.96 -15.33
C ASP A 31 5.52 -4.50 -13.89
N ILE A 32 4.72 -5.05 -12.98
CA ILE A 32 4.77 -4.78 -11.55
C ILE A 32 5.33 -6.01 -10.86
N GLN A 33 6.39 -5.79 -10.09
CA GLN A 33 7.01 -6.83 -9.29
C GLN A 33 6.08 -7.25 -8.15
N PRO A 34 5.98 -8.55 -7.85
CA PRO A 34 4.98 -9.08 -6.93
C PRO A 34 5.24 -8.67 -5.47
N ILE A 35 6.51 -8.40 -5.12
CA ILE A 35 6.94 -7.84 -3.83
C ILE A 35 8.11 -6.88 -4.07
N LEU A 36 7.88 -5.57 -3.99
CA LEU A 36 8.91 -4.57 -4.31
C LEU A 36 10.02 -4.48 -3.25
N GLN A 37 9.68 -4.52 -1.94
CA GLN A 37 10.67 -4.37 -0.85
C GLN A 37 10.81 -5.62 0.05
N GLY A 38 10.31 -6.77 -0.39
CA GLY A 38 10.70 -8.07 0.21
C GLY A 38 10.29 -8.34 1.66
N GLY A 39 9.34 -7.61 2.25
CA GLY A 39 8.85 -7.92 3.58
C GLY A 39 7.99 -9.18 3.57
N SER A 40 8.41 -10.23 4.29
CA SER A 40 7.61 -11.44 4.50
C SER A 40 6.26 -11.13 5.14
N GLU A 41 6.15 -10.04 5.91
CA GLU A 41 5.00 -9.74 6.78
C GLU A 41 3.82 -9.04 6.08
N HIS A 42 3.96 -8.60 4.82
CA HIS A 42 2.89 -7.82 4.16
C HIS A 42 2.01 -8.67 3.24
N VAL A 43 2.63 -9.49 2.41
CA VAL A 43 1.93 -10.32 1.40
C VAL A 43 1.67 -11.73 1.93
N ASN A 44 2.48 -12.19 2.91
CA ASN A 44 2.41 -13.56 3.40
C ASN A 44 1.62 -13.69 4.72
N PRO A 45 1.01 -14.86 4.97
CA PRO A 45 0.84 -15.94 4.01
C PRO A 45 -0.02 -15.48 2.82
N CYS A 46 0.38 -15.92 1.63
CA CYS A 46 -0.38 -15.69 0.40
C CYS A 46 -0.99 -17.01 -0.05
N TYR A 47 -1.98 -16.92 -0.93
CA TYR A 47 -2.75 -18.07 -1.37
C TYR A 47 -2.84 -18.09 -2.88
N ILE A 48 -2.63 -19.28 -3.45
CA ILE A 48 -2.78 -19.55 -4.88
C ILE A 48 -3.64 -20.79 -5.02
N GLU A 49 -4.83 -20.66 -5.61
CA GLU A 49 -5.80 -21.76 -5.71
C GLU A 49 -6.06 -22.44 -4.34
N ASN A 50 -6.15 -21.63 -3.28
CA ASN A 50 -6.33 -22.04 -1.87
C ASN A 50 -5.15 -22.80 -1.25
N ILE A 51 -3.99 -22.86 -1.91
CA ILE A 51 -2.76 -23.39 -1.33
C ILE A 51 -2.05 -22.25 -0.61
N GLU A 52 -1.82 -22.41 0.68
CA GLU A 52 -1.04 -21.47 1.47
C GLU A 52 0.44 -21.51 1.08
N CYS A 53 0.98 -20.34 0.76
CA CYS A 53 2.33 -20.15 0.28
C CYS A 53 3.02 -18.97 0.98
N THR A 54 4.35 -18.98 0.88
CA THR A 54 5.23 -17.85 1.17
C THR A 54 5.89 -17.41 -0.13
N LEU A 55 5.67 -16.17 -0.53
CA LEU A 55 6.39 -15.45 -1.58
C LEU A 55 7.54 -14.65 -0.95
N ALA A 56 8.75 -14.79 -1.48
CA ALA A 56 9.93 -14.11 -0.94
C ALA A 56 10.87 -13.57 -2.02
N TRP A 57 11.60 -12.50 -1.67
CA TRP A 57 12.68 -11.91 -2.44
C TRP A 57 14.00 -12.22 -1.73
N THR A 58 14.95 -12.86 -2.41
CA THR A 58 16.21 -13.29 -1.77
C THR A 58 17.30 -12.22 -1.77
N GLY A 59 17.09 -11.10 -2.46
CA GLY A 59 18.08 -10.03 -2.56
C GLY A 59 18.26 -9.27 -1.25
N LYS A 60 19.48 -8.78 -1.00
CA LYS A 60 19.84 -8.00 0.20
C LYS A 60 19.13 -6.64 0.26
N LYS A 61 18.63 -6.17 -0.88
CA LYS A 61 17.89 -4.94 -1.09
C LYS A 61 16.93 -5.12 -2.27
N HIS A 62 15.96 -4.23 -2.41
CA HIS A 62 14.91 -4.30 -3.45
C HIS A 62 15.44 -4.32 -4.89
N ASN A 63 16.65 -3.80 -5.15
CA ASN A 63 17.27 -3.73 -6.46
C ASN A 63 18.56 -4.57 -6.55
N ASP A 64 18.66 -5.63 -5.76
CA ASP A 64 19.78 -6.56 -5.83
C ASP A 64 19.72 -7.35 -7.16
N PRO A 65 20.70 -7.19 -8.07
CA PRO A 65 20.65 -7.86 -9.37
C PRO A 65 20.72 -9.39 -9.26
N ASP A 66 21.25 -9.92 -8.14
CA ASP A 66 21.36 -11.35 -7.90
C ASP A 66 20.14 -11.91 -7.13
N GLY A 67 19.21 -11.06 -6.72
CA GLY A 67 18.03 -11.48 -5.99
C GLY A 67 17.05 -12.25 -6.88
N LYS A 68 16.34 -13.20 -6.25
CA LYS A 68 15.35 -14.06 -6.89
C LYS A 68 14.01 -13.94 -6.19
N PHE A 69 12.94 -13.96 -6.98
CA PHE A 69 11.58 -14.20 -6.49
C PHE A 69 11.39 -15.70 -6.29
N THR A 70 10.86 -16.08 -5.14
CA THR A 70 10.69 -17.49 -4.76
C THR A 70 9.30 -17.73 -4.18
N LEU A 71 8.76 -18.93 -4.39
CA LEU A 71 7.50 -19.41 -3.85
C LEU A 71 7.73 -20.71 -3.09
N ARG A 72 7.13 -20.84 -1.92
CA ARG A 72 7.15 -22.08 -1.14
C ARG A 72 5.75 -22.35 -0.62
N ARG A 73 5.20 -23.56 -0.81
CA ARG A 73 4.00 -23.95 -0.06
C ARG A 73 4.33 -24.15 1.41
N ASN A 74 3.45 -23.74 2.31
CA ASN A 74 3.72 -23.82 3.74
C ASN A 74 3.45 -25.20 4.32
N ILE A 75 2.55 -25.98 3.69
CA ILE A 75 2.14 -27.31 4.13
C ILE A 75 2.23 -28.28 2.96
N SER A 76 2.84 -29.45 3.16
CA SER A 76 2.92 -30.52 2.17
C SER A 76 1.54 -30.99 1.70
N GLY A 77 1.44 -31.44 0.45
CA GLY A 77 0.20 -31.94 -0.13
C GLY A 77 0.43 -32.47 -1.55
N ASN A 78 -0.62 -32.49 -2.36
CA ASN A 78 -0.48 -32.92 -3.75
C ASN A 78 0.23 -31.83 -4.59
N PRO A 79 1.12 -32.22 -5.52
CA PRO A 79 1.77 -31.25 -6.40
C PRO A 79 0.70 -30.60 -7.29
N ARG A 80 0.88 -29.30 -7.57
CA ARG A 80 -0.10 -28.50 -8.30
C ARG A 80 0.56 -27.70 -9.41
N LYS A 81 0.23 -28.03 -10.66
CA LYS A 81 0.54 -27.17 -11.81
C LYS A 81 -0.44 -26.00 -11.81
N LEU A 82 0.09 -24.77 -11.72
CA LEU A 82 -0.73 -23.56 -11.72
C LEU A 82 -1.24 -23.26 -13.12
N GLY A 83 -2.51 -22.88 -13.22
CA GLY A 83 -3.11 -22.44 -14.47
C GLY A 83 -2.59 -21.05 -14.89
N LYS A 84 -2.65 -20.76 -16.19
CA LYS A 84 -2.50 -19.37 -16.66
C LYS A 84 -3.55 -18.49 -15.97
N LYS A 85 -3.15 -17.30 -15.53
CA LYS A 85 -3.97 -16.35 -14.76
C LYS A 85 -4.38 -16.84 -13.35
N SER A 86 -3.69 -17.83 -12.79
CA SER A 86 -3.81 -18.15 -11.36
C SER A 86 -3.65 -16.88 -10.53
N TYR A 87 -4.54 -16.70 -9.57
CA TYR A 87 -4.63 -15.49 -8.76
C TYR A 87 -3.86 -15.68 -7.44
N ILE A 88 -3.01 -14.71 -7.09
CA ILE A 88 -2.40 -14.60 -5.77
C ILE A 88 -3.24 -13.63 -4.95
N TYR A 89 -3.64 -14.03 -3.76
CA TYR A 89 -4.28 -13.15 -2.80
C TYR A 89 -3.60 -13.27 -1.43
N THR A 90 -3.58 -12.17 -0.68
CA THR A 90 -2.96 -12.13 0.65
C THR A 90 -3.89 -12.70 1.72
N SER A 91 -3.36 -13.02 2.89
CA SER A 91 -4.16 -13.30 4.09
C SER A 91 -5.17 -12.17 4.35
N SER A 92 -4.76 -10.91 4.24
CA SER A 92 -5.67 -9.78 4.48
C SER A 92 -6.85 -9.75 3.51
N MET A 93 -6.62 -10.12 2.25
CA MET A 93 -7.70 -10.24 1.27
C MET A 93 -8.63 -11.41 1.52
N ARG A 94 -8.17 -12.46 2.20
CA ARG A 94 -9.00 -13.63 2.53
C ARG A 94 -9.79 -13.40 3.81
N ASP A 95 -9.12 -12.87 4.83
CA ASP A 95 -9.61 -12.86 6.20
C ASP A 95 -10.31 -11.54 6.57
N TYR A 96 -10.01 -10.46 5.85
CA TYR A 96 -10.51 -9.10 6.13
C TYR A 96 -11.11 -8.42 4.89
N SER A 97 -11.59 -9.18 3.91
CA SER A 97 -12.20 -8.61 2.68
C SER A 97 -13.48 -7.84 2.93
N ASP A 98 -14.17 -8.12 4.04
CA ASP A 98 -15.46 -7.53 4.39
C ASP A 98 -15.34 -6.41 5.45
N ASP A 99 -14.11 -6.19 5.96
CA ASP A 99 -13.79 -5.14 6.93
C ASP A 99 -13.70 -3.76 6.27
N ILE A 100 -13.42 -2.72 7.04
CA ILE A 100 -13.20 -1.38 6.47
C ILE A 100 -11.76 -1.28 5.97
N GLN A 101 -11.54 -1.00 4.67
CA GLN A 101 -10.18 -0.78 4.17
C GLN A 101 -9.78 0.69 4.20
N VAL A 102 -8.59 0.94 4.74
CA VAL A 102 -7.91 2.23 4.69
C VAL A 102 -6.78 2.14 3.67
N ILE A 103 -6.96 2.80 2.53
CA ILE A 103 -5.99 2.82 1.45
C ILE A 103 -5.15 4.09 1.59
N PHE A 104 -3.93 3.94 2.11
CA PHE A 104 -3.01 5.05 2.35
C PHE A 104 -1.72 4.88 1.55
N ILE A 105 -1.63 5.57 0.41
CA ILE A 105 -0.50 5.47 -0.54
C ILE A 105 -0.07 6.85 -1.07
N GLY A 106 0.96 6.87 -1.91
CA GLY A 106 1.43 8.09 -2.60
C GLY A 106 2.69 8.72 -2.02
N GLN A 107 3.37 8.08 -1.06
CA GLN A 107 4.67 8.56 -0.57
C GLN A 107 5.84 7.97 -1.39
N ASN A 108 5.82 6.66 -1.64
CA ASN A 108 6.96 5.92 -2.18
C ASN A 108 6.94 5.76 -3.71
N GLY A 109 6.29 6.68 -4.43
CA GLY A 109 6.23 6.64 -5.90
C GLY A 109 5.48 5.42 -6.44
N GLY A 110 5.96 4.86 -7.55
CA GLY A 110 5.29 3.79 -8.31
C GLY A 110 4.36 4.31 -9.42
N TYR A 111 4.21 5.62 -9.52
CA TYR A 111 3.42 6.32 -10.53
C TYR A 111 4.24 7.46 -11.18
N THR A 112 3.84 7.90 -12.37
CA THR A 112 4.52 8.94 -13.16
C THR A 112 3.97 10.34 -12.91
N ASP A 113 2.68 10.43 -12.58
CA ASP A 113 1.95 11.69 -12.45
C ASP A 113 0.69 11.51 -11.60
N ASP A 114 0.01 12.62 -11.32
CA ASP A 114 -1.21 12.68 -10.51
C ASP A 114 -2.33 11.82 -11.07
N LYS A 115 -2.49 11.78 -12.40
CA LYS A 115 -3.55 11.01 -13.04
C LYS A 115 -3.30 9.52 -12.83
N GLN A 116 -2.05 9.07 -12.96
CA GLN A 116 -1.69 7.69 -12.72
C GLN A 116 -1.86 7.29 -11.25
N LEU A 117 -1.49 8.15 -10.29
CA LEU A 117 -1.77 7.88 -8.88
C LEU A 117 -3.27 7.81 -8.60
N PHE A 118 -4.06 8.73 -9.16
CA PHE A 118 -5.51 8.70 -9.07
C PHE A 118 -6.09 7.39 -9.61
N GLU A 119 -5.65 6.94 -10.79
CA GLU A 119 -6.07 5.66 -11.38
C GLU A 119 -5.74 4.46 -10.47
N VAL A 120 -4.63 4.50 -9.73
CA VAL A 120 -4.30 3.45 -8.74
C VAL A 120 -5.33 3.43 -7.61
N PHE A 121 -5.68 4.58 -7.02
CA PHE A 121 -6.73 4.63 -6.01
C PHE A 121 -8.07 4.11 -6.54
N VAL A 122 -8.46 4.50 -7.75
CA VAL A 122 -9.70 4.02 -8.39
C VAL A 122 -9.67 2.50 -8.52
N LYS A 123 -8.61 1.91 -9.10
CA LYS A 123 -8.51 0.46 -9.27
C LYS A 123 -8.51 -0.30 -7.94
N MET A 124 -7.85 0.22 -6.91
CA MET A 124 -7.86 -0.41 -5.57
C MET A 124 -9.27 -0.42 -4.97
N THR A 125 -10.01 0.69 -5.10
CA THR A 125 -11.38 0.77 -4.57
C THR A 125 -12.41 -0.01 -5.38
N GLU A 126 -12.26 -0.09 -6.71
CA GLU A 126 -13.10 -0.91 -7.59
C GLU A 126 -12.89 -2.42 -7.38
N PHE A 127 -11.72 -2.81 -6.86
CA PHE A 127 -11.40 -4.19 -6.55
C PHE A 127 -12.06 -4.68 -5.25
N LEU A 128 -12.46 -3.77 -4.34
CA LEU A 128 -13.08 -4.16 -3.08
C LEU A 128 -14.48 -4.75 -3.31
N PRO A 129 -14.89 -5.78 -2.55
CA PRO A 129 -16.23 -6.37 -2.69
C PRO A 129 -17.34 -5.48 -2.10
N HIS A 130 -17.00 -4.33 -1.52
CA HIS A 130 -17.93 -3.44 -0.82
C HIS A 130 -17.49 -1.97 -0.90
N ASN A 131 -18.34 -1.07 -0.41
CA ASN A 131 -18.11 0.38 -0.44
C ASN A 131 -17.62 0.98 0.89
N LYS A 132 -17.20 0.17 1.87
CA LYS A 132 -16.66 0.61 3.16
C LYS A 132 -15.14 0.86 3.12
N PHE A 133 -14.73 2.00 2.59
CA PHE A 133 -13.31 2.36 2.53
C PHE A 133 -13.05 3.84 2.80
N ILE A 134 -11.79 4.14 3.11
CA ILE A 134 -11.21 5.48 3.18
C ILE A 134 -9.96 5.51 2.32
N VAL A 135 -9.78 6.58 1.54
CA VAL A 135 -8.56 6.81 0.75
C VAL A 135 -7.80 8.01 1.32
N ILE A 136 -6.48 7.88 1.42
CA ILE A 136 -5.60 8.89 2.02
C ILE A 136 -4.40 9.11 1.10
N THR A 137 -4.14 10.37 0.74
CA THR A 137 -2.90 10.75 0.04
C THR A 137 -1.81 11.11 1.03
N SER A 138 -0.53 10.94 0.69
CA SER A 138 0.61 11.36 1.53
C SER A 138 0.49 12.81 2.03
N HIS A 139 0.98 13.09 3.23
CA HIS A 139 1.13 14.45 3.75
C HIS A 139 2.12 15.31 2.93
N LYS A 140 2.90 14.69 2.03
CA LYS A 140 3.72 15.41 1.05
C LYS A 140 2.99 15.75 -0.25
N ASN A 141 1.79 15.21 -0.46
CA ASN A 141 1.01 15.53 -1.65
C ASN A 141 0.50 16.97 -1.59
N LYS A 142 1.03 17.83 -2.45
CA LYS A 142 0.59 19.22 -2.61
C LYS A 142 -0.12 19.48 -3.94
N SER A 143 -0.35 18.45 -4.76
CA SER A 143 -0.96 18.65 -6.07
C SER A 143 -2.43 19.01 -5.94
N GLU A 144 -2.80 20.22 -6.36
CA GLU A 144 -4.20 20.65 -6.44
C GLU A 144 -5.01 19.85 -7.47
N ILE A 145 -4.36 19.37 -8.54
CA ILE A 145 -5.01 18.50 -9.53
C ILE A 145 -5.41 17.18 -8.87
N LEU A 146 -4.48 16.54 -8.17
CA LEU A 146 -4.78 15.28 -7.48
C LEU A 146 -5.83 15.48 -6.38
N LYS A 147 -5.73 16.55 -5.60
CA LYS A 147 -6.71 16.89 -4.57
C LYS A 147 -8.12 17.02 -5.16
N SER A 148 -8.27 17.73 -6.28
CA SER A 148 -9.56 17.87 -6.97
C SER A 148 -10.07 16.52 -7.44
N LEU A 149 -9.26 15.74 -8.16
CA LEU A 149 -9.67 14.42 -8.69
C LEU A 149 -10.11 13.47 -7.57
N MET A 150 -9.36 13.43 -6.47
CA MET A 150 -9.68 12.59 -5.31
C MET A 150 -10.95 13.05 -4.62
N GLN A 151 -11.12 14.37 -4.43
CA GLN A 151 -12.33 14.93 -3.81
C GLN A 151 -13.57 14.69 -4.67
N ASP A 152 -13.48 14.90 -5.99
CA ASP A 152 -14.58 14.70 -6.93
C ASP A 152 -15.02 13.23 -6.99
N LYS A 153 -14.06 12.29 -6.97
CA LYS A 153 -14.35 10.84 -7.06
C LYS A 153 -14.82 10.24 -5.74
N PHE A 154 -14.18 10.59 -4.63
CA PHE A 154 -14.35 9.88 -3.35
C PHE A 154 -15.10 10.69 -2.29
N GLY A 155 -15.27 11.99 -2.48
CA GLY A 155 -16.01 12.87 -1.56
C GLY A 155 -15.54 12.70 -0.11
N ASN A 156 -16.50 12.45 0.79
CA ASN A 156 -16.21 12.26 2.22
C ASN A 156 -15.36 11.02 2.52
N LYS A 157 -15.12 10.10 1.59
CA LYS A 157 -14.20 8.98 1.81
C LYS A 157 -12.73 9.37 1.64
N TYR A 158 -12.43 10.55 1.10
CA TYR A 158 -11.07 11.06 0.91
C TYR A 158 -10.57 11.89 2.09
N ILE A 159 -9.38 11.57 2.58
CA ILE A 159 -8.62 12.39 3.51
C ILE A 159 -7.43 13.00 2.77
N ASN A 160 -7.48 14.31 2.57
CA ASN A 160 -6.32 15.09 2.17
C ASN A 160 -5.42 15.32 3.39
N LEU A 161 -4.44 14.43 3.57
CA LEU A 161 -3.59 14.44 4.76
C LEU A 161 -2.67 15.66 4.83
N ASN A 162 -2.21 16.19 3.69
CA ASN A 162 -1.36 17.38 3.66
C ASN A 162 -2.12 18.57 4.26
N ASP A 163 -3.30 18.90 3.75
CA ASP A 163 -4.09 20.03 4.23
C ASP A 163 -4.48 19.86 5.69
N TYR A 164 -4.86 18.64 6.10
CA TYR A 164 -5.25 18.37 7.47
C TYR A 164 -4.08 18.60 8.45
N MET A 165 -2.92 18.01 8.17
CA MET A 165 -1.76 18.12 9.06
C MET A 165 -1.24 19.56 9.16
N ASN A 166 -1.26 20.31 8.04
CA ASN A 166 -0.93 21.73 8.02
C ASN A 166 -1.87 22.57 8.90
N LYS A 167 -3.19 22.31 8.81
CA LYS A 167 -4.20 23.18 9.40
C LYS A 167 -4.55 22.82 10.85
N TYR A 168 -4.62 21.53 11.16
CA TYR A 168 -5.15 21.03 12.44
C TYR A 168 -4.18 20.10 13.17
N GLY A 169 -3.12 19.61 12.51
CA GLY A 169 -2.27 18.56 13.06
C GLY A 169 -1.64 18.89 14.42
N LEU A 170 -1.09 20.10 14.58
CA LEU A 170 -0.50 20.53 15.86
C LEU A 170 -1.55 20.72 16.96
N GLN A 171 -2.71 21.29 16.59
CA GLN A 171 -3.81 21.52 17.52
C GLN A 171 -4.33 20.19 18.07
N ASP A 172 -4.59 19.21 17.19
CA ASP A 172 -5.08 17.89 17.56
C ASP A 172 -4.05 17.07 18.33
N ALA A 173 -2.75 17.35 18.11
CA ALA A 173 -1.66 16.79 18.91
C ALA A 173 -1.48 17.49 20.28
N GLY A 174 -2.22 18.57 20.57
CA GLY A 174 -2.04 19.36 21.79
C GLY A 174 -0.72 20.13 21.85
N LEU A 175 -0.11 20.41 20.69
CA LEU A 175 1.20 21.05 20.58
C LEU A 175 1.06 22.52 20.16
N LYS A 176 1.92 23.37 20.72
CA LYS A 176 2.10 24.75 20.22
C LYS A 176 3.10 24.76 19.07
N ALA A 177 2.82 25.52 18.03
CA ALA A 177 3.74 25.75 16.92
C ALA A 177 5.07 26.36 17.41
N SER A 178 6.18 25.90 16.84
CA SER A 178 7.46 26.60 16.86
C SER A 178 7.61 27.45 15.60
N THR A 179 8.63 28.32 15.57
CA THR A 179 8.98 29.10 14.38
C THR A 179 9.23 28.22 13.15
N ASN A 180 9.84 27.03 13.31
CA ASN A 180 10.04 26.11 12.20
C ASN A 180 8.72 25.54 11.68
N ASP A 181 7.79 25.21 12.57
CA ASP A 181 6.46 24.72 12.19
C ASP A 181 5.67 25.80 11.44
N GLU A 182 5.76 27.06 11.86
CA GLU A 182 5.14 28.20 11.17
C GLU A 182 5.70 28.35 9.75
N ILE A 183 7.02 28.23 9.58
CA ILE A 183 7.67 28.25 8.26
C ILE A 183 7.19 27.08 7.39
N ASP A 184 7.05 25.88 7.97
CA ASP A 184 6.55 24.71 7.27
C ASP A 184 5.12 24.92 6.79
N ILE A 185 4.22 25.37 7.68
CA ILE A 185 2.81 25.65 7.38
C ILE A 185 2.68 26.72 6.29
N LEU A 186 3.46 27.79 6.35
CA LEU A 186 3.48 28.84 5.32
C LEU A 186 3.90 28.31 3.94
N LYS A 187 4.70 27.22 3.90
CA LYS A 187 5.10 26.53 2.66
C LYS A 187 4.15 25.39 2.28
N GLY A 188 3.07 25.17 3.03
CA GLY A 188 2.15 24.04 2.86
C GLY A 188 2.77 22.68 3.23
N ASN A 189 3.82 22.65 4.04
CA ASN A 189 4.45 21.43 4.55
C ASN A 189 3.80 20.98 5.86
N CYS A 190 3.73 19.67 6.06
CA CYS A 190 3.44 19.13 7.39
C CYS A 190 4.42 19.71 8.42
N PRO A 191 3.93 20.20 9.58
CA PRO A 191 4.78 20.71 10.65
C PRO A 191 5.85 19.69 11.07
N SER A 192 7.11 20.12 11.12
CA SER A 192 8.23 19.26 11.52
C SER A 192 8.04 18.62 12.89
N LYS A 193 7.32 19.25 13.83
CA LYS A 193 7.01 18.66 15.15
C LYS A 193 6.13 17.41 15.10
N LEU A 194 5.43 17.15 13.99
CA LEU A 194 4.64 15.93 13.82
C LEU A 194 5.46 14.81 13.19
N LEU A 195 6.70 15.09 12.78
CA LEU A 195 7.54 14.17 12.05
C LEU A 195 8.72 13.69 12.91
N ALA A 196 9.12 12.44 12.71
CA ALA A 196 10.36 11.88 13.26
C ALA A 196 11.56 12.24 12.38
N ASP A 197 11.33 12.35 11.06
CA ASP A 197 12.29 12.80 10.07
C ASP A 197 11.58 13.63 8.98
N GLY A 198 12.15 13.78 7.79
CA GLY A 198 11.49 14.54 6.73
C GLY A 198 10.26 13.88 6.09
N VAL A 199 9.89 12.64 6.45
CA VAL A 199 8.86 11.81 5.78
C VAL A 199 7.99 11.04 6.79
N HIS A 200 8.57 10.45 7.82
CA HIS A 200 7.85 9.60 8.76
C HIS A 200 7.27 10.44 9.90
N PHE A 201 6.03 10.15 10.28
CA PHE A 201 5.45 10.75 11.46
C PHE A 201 6.17 10.26 12.72
N ASN A 202 6.22 11.10 13.75
CA ASN A 202 6.50 10.64 15.09
C ASN A 202 5.20 10.18 15.78
N GLU A 203 5.27 9.85 17.06
CA GLU A 203 4.10 9.42 17.85
C GLU A 203 2.94 10.42 17.76
N TYR A 204 3.20 11.73 17.86
CA TYR A 204 2.15 12.75 17.76
C TYR A 204 1.47 12.73 16.39
N GLY A 205 2.25 12.70 15.31
CA GLY A 205 1.70 12.64 13.96
C GLY A 205 0.87 11.37 13.70
N TYR A 206 1.33 10.21 14.18
CA TYR A 206 0.58 8.96 14.06
C TYR A 206 -0.68 8.94 14.92
N ASN A 207 -0.66 9.51 16.12
CA ASN A 207 -1.85 9.64 16.96
C ASN A 207 -2.93 10.51 16.30
N VAL A 208 -2.53 11.63 15.70
CA VAL A 208 -3.44 12.49 14.92
C VAL A 208 -4.02 11.74 13.73
N LEU A 209 -3.19 11.05 12.95
CA LEU A 209 -3.66 10.25 11.80
C LEU A 209 -4.65 9.16 12.23
N GLY A 210 -4.34 8.42 13.31
CA GLY A 210 -5.21 7.38 13.83
C GLY A 210 -6.56 7.92 14.29
N ALA A 211 -6.56 9.03 15.04
CA ALA A 211 -7.78 9.70 15.48
C ALA A 211 -8.60 10.22 14.28
N LEU A 212 -7.95 10.81 13.29
CA LEU A 212 -8.58 11.31 12.07
C LEU A 212 -9.29 10.18 11.30
N VAL A 213 -8.61 9.05 11.10
CA VAL A 213 -9.20 7.86 10.44
C VAL A 213 -10.37 7.31 11.25
N ALA A 214 -10.20 7.13 12.57
CA ALA A 214 -11.28 6.63 13.43
C ALA A 214 -12.51 7.54 13.42
N ASN A 215 -12.31 8.87 13.46
CA ASN A 215 -13.39 9.84 13.35
C ASN A 215 -14.07 9.77 11.97
N ARG A 216 -13.29 9.59 10.90
CA ARG A 216 -13.85 9.47 9.55
C ARG A 216 -14.68 8.21 9.39
N ILE A 217 -14.24 7.07 9.94
CA ILE A 217 -15.00 5.82 9.99
C ILE A 217 -16.38 6.05 10.63
N LYS A 218 -16.41 6.70 11.81
CA LYS A 218 -17.65 7.04 12.52
C LYS A 218 -18.56 7.96 11.70
N GLN A 219 -18.00 8.99 11.07
CA GLN A 219 -18.75 9.95 10.24
C GLN A 219 -19.41 9.29 9.02
N LEU A 220 -18.77 8.27 8.46
CA LEU A 220 -19.29 7.52 7.31
C LEU A 220 -20.27 6.41 7.69
N GLY A 221 -20.43 6.12 8.99
CA GLY A 221 -21.33 5.09 9.50
C GLY A 221 -20.88 3.67 9.16
N TYR A 222 -19.57 3.42 9.06
CA TYR A 222 -19.04 2.10 8.73
C TYR A 222 -19.06 1.10 9.88
#